data_AF-S8DRE2-F1
#
_entry.id   AF-S8DRE2-F1
#
_cell.length_a   1.000
_cell.length_b   1.000
_cell.length_c   1.000
_cell.angle_alpha   90.00
_cell.angle_beta   90.00
_cell.angle_gamma   90.00
#
_symmetry.space_group_name_H-M   'P 1'
#
loop_
_entity.id
_entity.type
_entity.pdbx_description
1 polymer ?
#
loop_
_entity_poly.entity_id
_entity_poly.type
_entity_poly.pdbx_seq_one_letter_code
_entity_poly.pdbx_strand_id
1 'polypeptide(L)'
;SVGHSDLEQLVQDITEFSRKLPPTVRDGLKQDRIYEVMTKINGETAWATFNRRFDILFAEDCRDENGRLHHIRRGRFGMSTVINYLNRIIVNEDQLKGFY
;
A
#
# COMPACT_ATOMS: atom_id res chain seq x y z
N SER A 1 -9.26 -5.93 20.65
CA SER A 1 -8.15 -6.22 19.72
C SER A 1 -8.68 -6.08 18.32
N VAL A 2 -7.91 -5.50 17.40
CA VAL A 2 -8.27 -5.52 15.97
C VAL A 2 -8.22 -6.99 15.53
N GLY A 3 -9.35 -7.52 15.07
CA GLY A 3 -9.47 -8.88 14.54
C GLY A 3 -9.05 -8.96 13.08
N HIS A 4 -8.82 -10.17 12.59
CA HIS A 4 -8.48 -10.39 11.17
C HIS A 4 -9.55 -9.81 10.23
N SER A 5 -10.83 -10.00 10.56
CA SER A 5 -11.97 -9.45 9.83
C SER A 5 -11.94 -7.92 9.73
N ASP A 6 -11.41 -7.23 10.75
CA ASP A 6 -11.28 -5.78 10.74
C ASP A 6 -10.21 -5.34 9.74
N LEU A 7 -9.14 -6.13 9.58
CA LEU A 7 -8.09 -5.89 8.57
C LEU A 7 -8.64 -6.10 7.16
N GLU A 8 -9.42 -7.15 6.93
CA GLU A 8 -10.06 -7.39 5.63
C GLU A 8 -10.99 -6.22 5.26
N GLN A 9 -11.78 -5.73 6.22
CA GLN A 9 -12.65 -4.57 6.02
C GLN A 9 -11.83 -3.32 5.67
N LEU A 10 -10.71 -3.06 6.36
CA LEU A 10 -9.84 -1.94 6.04
C LEU A 10 -9.28 -2.03 4.61
N VAL A 11 -8.92 -3.22 4.13
CA VAL A 11 -8.47 -3.38 2.74
C VAL A 11 -9.60 -3.11 1.75
N GLN A 12 -10.83 -3.49 2.08
CA GLN A 12 -12.01 -3.16 1.27
C GLN A 12 -12.25 -1.64 1.23
N ASP A 13 -12.18 -0.97 2.37
CA ASP A 13 -12.37 0.49 2.46
C ASP A 13 -11.31 1.24 1.65
N ILE A 14 -10.03 0.84 1.78
CA ILE A 14 -8.93 1.40 0.97
C ILE A 14 -9.19 1.18 -0.53
N THR A 15 -9.71 0.00 -0.89
CA THR A 15 -10.06 -0.32 -2.28
C THR A 15 -11.17 0.60 -2.80
N GLU A 16 -12.20 0.84 -2.00
CA GLU A 16 -13.29 1.74 -2.34
C GLU A 16 -12.81 3.19 -2.46
N PHE A 17 -12.02 3.68 -1.50
CA PHE A 17 -11.47 5.03 -1.54
C PHE A 17 -10.54 5.25 -2.74
N SER A 18 -9.73 4.25 -3.09
CA SER A 18 -8.88 4.30 -4.29
C SER A 18 -9.70 4.46 -5.58
N ARG A 19 -10.87 3.82 -5.67
CA ARG A 19 -11.80 3.98 -6.81
C ARG A 19 -12.45 5.36 -6.87
N LYS A 20 -12.63 6.00 -5.71
CA LYS A 20 -13.22 7.35 -5.58
C LYS A 20 -12.21 8.48 -5.73
N LEU A 21 -10.93 8.19 -5.98
CA LEU A 21 -9.92 9.22 -6.21
C LEU A 21 -10.32 10.11 -7.40
N PRO A 22 -10.23 11.45 -7.24
CA PRO A 22 -10.69 12.36 -8.28
C PRO A 22 -9.78 12.25 -9.52
N PRO A 23 -10.30 12.58 -10.72
CA PRO A 23 -9.51 12.54 -11.97
C PRO A 23 -8.28 13.46 -11.98
N THR A 24 -8.24 14.45 -11.09
CA THR A 24 -7.08 15.32 -10.87
C THR A 24 -5.87 14.57 -10.30
N VAL A 25 -6.09 13.42 -9.65
CA VAL A 25 -5.01 12.50 -9.26
C VAL A 25 -4.60 11.70 -10.50
N ARG A 26 -3.36 11.89 -10.93
CA ARG A 26 -2.83 11.22 -12.12
C ARG A 26 -2.76 9.70 -11.93
N ASP A 27 -2.88 8.98 -13.04
CA ASP A 27 -2.58 7.54 -13.07
C ASP A 27 -1.11 7.31 -12.78
N GLY A 28 -0.82 6.22 -12.05
CA GLY A 28 0.53 5.85 -11.71
C GLY A 28 1.29 5.33 -12.91
N LEU A 29 2.59 5.58 -12.91
CA LEU A 29 3.58 5.07 -13.85
C LEU A 29 4.61 4.21 -13.12
N LYS A 30 5.41 3.44 -13.85
CA LYS A 30 6.43 2.57 -13.23
C LYS A 30 7.55 3.34 -12.52
N GLN A 31 7.76 4.60 -12.88
CA GLN A 31 8.72 5.49 -12.24
C GLN A 31 8.13 6.28 -11.06
N ASP A 32 6.82 6.17 -10.78
CA ASP A 32 6.24 6.84 -9.62
C ASP A 32 6.64 6.10 -8.33
N ARG A 33 6.81 6.89 -7.26
CA ARG A 33 7.28 6.44 -5.93
C ARG A 33 6.54 5.20 -5.41
N ILE A 34 5.20 5.16 -5.54
CA ILE A 34 4.41 4.00 -5.11
C ILE A 34 4.87 2.72 -5.81
N TYR A 35 4.96 2.73 -7.13
CA TYR A 35 5.35 1.54 -7.87
C TYR A 35 6.78 1.11 -7.54
N GLU A 36 7.70 2.06 -7.49
CA GLU A 36 9.10 1.78 -7.19
C GLU A 36 9.26 1.16 -5.79
N VAL A 37 8.64 1.73 -4.77
CA VAL A 37 8.75 1.22 -3.39
C VAL A 37 8.13 -0.16 -3.28
N MET A 38 6.92 -0.35 -3.83
CA MET A 38 6.20 -1.62 -3.72
C MET A 38 6.85 -2.78 -4.48
N THR A 39 7.72 -2.49 -5.46
CA THR A 39 8.38 -3.51 -6.28
C THR A 39 9.85 -3.72 -5.96
N LYS A 40 10.57 -2.68 -5.51
CA LYS A 40 12.02 -2.73 -5.29
C LYS A 40 12.42 -2.85 -3.82
N ILE A 41 11.60 -2.34 -2.90
CA ILE A 41 11.97 -2.31 -1.48
C ILE A 41 11.54 -3.62 -0.80
N ASN A 42 12.52 -4.32 -0.25
CA ASN A 42 12.34 -5.54 0.53
C ASN A 42 13.14 -5.43 1.85
N GLY A 43 12.62 -6.08 2.88
CA GLY A 43 13.31 -6.29 4.16
C GLY A 43 13.75 -7.74 4.30
N GLU A 44 14.49 -8.03 5.37
CA GLU A 44 14.94 -9.39 5.69
C GLU A 44 13.78 -10.34 6.01
N THR A 45 12.65 -9.79 6.46
CA THR A 45 11.42 -10.53 6.77
C THR A 45 10.21 -9.90 6.09
N ALA A 46 9.09 -10.63 6.06
CA ALA A 46 7.81 -10.09 5.58
C ALA A 46 7.37 -8.86 6.40
N TRP A 47 7.53 -8.92 7.73
CA TRP A 47 7.27 -7.79 8.64
C TRP A 47 8.16 -6.59 8.34
N ALA A 48 9.47 -6.80 8.17
CA ALA A 48 10.40 -5.73 7.84
C ALA A 48 10.12 -5.12 6.45
N THR A 49 9.70 -5.95 5.49
CA THR A 49 9.27 -5.50 4.16
C THR A 49 8.04 -4.61 4.25
N PHE A 50 7.04 -5.02 5.02
CA PHE A 50 5.82 -4.23 5.26
C PHE A 50 6.16 -2.86 5.84
N ASN A 51 6.87 -2.84 6.98
CA ASN A 51 7.19 -1.58 7.66
C ASN A 51 8.02 -0.64 6.78
N ARG A 52 9.10 -1.13 6.13
CA ARG A 52 9.91 -0.30 5.25
C ARG A 52 9.10 0.32 4.11
N ARG A 53 8.21 -0.45 3.48
CA ARG A 53 7.37 0.08 2.39
C ARG A 53 6.40 1.14 2.89
N PHE A 54 5.74 0.89 4.02
CA PHE A 54 4.72 1.80 4.54
C PHE A 54 5.32 3.05 5.16
N ASP A 55 6.48 2.96 5.82
CA ASP A 55 7.22 4.14 6.30
C ASP A 55 7.60 5.04 5.12
N ILE A 56 8.21 4.48 4.07
CA ILE A 56 8.63 5.27 2.89
C ILE A 56 7.45 5.90 2.14
N LEU A 57 6.24 5.34 2.23
CA LEU A 57 5.09 5.81 1.46
C LEU A 57 4.12 6.69 2.26
N PHE A 58 4.03 6.48 3.57
CA PHE A 58 2.94 7.00 4.37
C PHE A 58 3.38 7.54 5.74
N ALA A 59 4.67 7.55 6.06
CA ALA A 59 5.16 8.25 7.25
C ALA A 59 4.92 9.77 7.13
N GLU A 60 4.99 10.45 8.28
CA GLU A 60 4.70 11.89 8.38
C GLU A 60 5.60 12.75 7.50
N ASP A 61 6.86 12.34 7.30
CA ASP A 61 7.84 13.02 6.44
C ASP A 61 7.51 12.92 4.94
N CYS A 62 6.59 12.03 4.55
CA CYS A 62 6.13 11.86 3.18
C CYS A 62 4.93 12.77 2.84
N ARG A 63 4.42 13.51 3.83
CA ARG A 63 3.33 14.46 3.65
C ARG A 63 3.87 15.79 3.12
N ASP A 64 3.05 16.49 2.33
CA ASP A 64 3.37 17.87 1.94
C ASP A 64 3.17 18.84 3.12
N GLU A 65 3.44 20.13 2.89
CA GLU A 65 3.29 21.21 3.88
C GLU A 65 1.87 21.31 4.47
N ASN A 66 0.86 20.71 3.83
CA ASN A 66 -0.53 20.67 4.29
C ASN A 66 -0.91 19.32 4.91
N GLY A 67 0.05 18.42 5.17
CA GLY A 67 -0.19 17.09 5.71
C GLY A 67 -0.74 16.08 4.70
N ARG A 68 -0.71 16.37 3.39
CA ARG A 68 -1.32 15.53 2.35
C ARG A 68 -0.34 14.53 1.74
N LEU A 69 -0.86 13.37 1.39
CA LEU A 69 -0.13 12.32 0.67
C LEU A 69 -0.04 12.67 -0.83
N HIS A 70 0.92 13.52 -1.19
CA HIS A 70 1.07 14.07 -2.54
C HIS A 70 1.62 13.06 -3.58
N HIS A 71 2.15 11.92 -3.13
CA HIS A 71 2.61 10.82 -3.98
C HIS A 71 1.52 9.84 -4.40
N ILE A 72 0.28 10.02 -3.94
CA ILE A 72 -0.84 9.17 -4.34
C ILE A 72 -1.05 9.22 -5.86
N ARG A 73 -1.27 8.05 -6.45
CA ARG A 73 -1.54 7.85 -7.87
C ARG A 73 -2.66 6.82 -8.04
N ARG A 74 -3.44 6.98 -9.11
CA ARG A 74 -4.52 6.03 -9.46
C ARG A 74 -3.98 4.82 -10.25
N GLY A 75 -4.85 3.83 -10.42
CA GLY A 75 -4.65 2.76 -11.39
C GLY A 75 -3.53 1.77 -11.08
N ARG A 76 -3.20 0.97 -12.09
CA ARG A 76 -2.38 -0.26 -11.99
C ARG A 76 -1.04 -0.06 -11.31
N PHE A 77 -0.35 1.06 -11.54
CA PHE A 77 0.96 1.34 -10.96
C PHE A 77 0.89 2.28 -9.74
N GLY A 78 -0.30 2.76 -9.39
CA GLY A 78 -0.55 3.55 -8.18
C GLY A 78 -1.14 2.70 -7.06
N MET A 79 -2.21 3.19 -6.44
CA MET A 79 -2.87 2.55 -5.29
C MET A 79 -3.34 1.11 -5.53
N SER A 80 -3.60 0.70 -6.77
CA SER A 80 -3.89 -0.71 -7.06
C SER A 80 -2.72 -1.64 -6.68
N THR A 81 -1.47 -1.17 -6.77
CA THR A 81 -0.28 -1.94 -6.35
C THR A 81 -0.29 -2.16 -4.83
N VAL A 82 -0.63 -1.13 -4.06
CA VAL A 82 -0.73 -1.18 -2.59
C VAL A 82 -1.85 -2.14 -2.17
N ILE A 83 -3.03 -1.98 -2.78
CA ILE A 83 -4.20 -2.85 -2.53
C ILE A 83 -3.88 -4.31 -2.83
N ASN A 84 -3.24 -4.60 -3.97
CA ASN A 84 -2.87 -5.97 -4.33
C ASN A 84 -1.90 -6.58 -3.32
N TYR A 85 -0.95 -5.80 -2.82
CA TYR A 85 -0.02 -6.25 -1.78
C TYR A 85 -0.76 -6.54 -0.46
N LEU A 86 -1.62 -5.62 -0.01
CA LEU A 86 -2.41 -5.78 1.21
C LEU A 86 -3.33 -7.01 1.13
N ASN A 87 -4.05 -7.19 0.02
CA ASN A 87 -4.86 -8.39 -0.21
C ASN A 87 -4.02 -9.68 -0.10
N ARG A 88 -2.78 -9.68 -0.60
CA ARG A 88 -1.92 -10.86 -0.51
C ARG A 88 -1.49 -11.20 0.91
N ILE A 89 -1.23 -10.19 1.75
CA ILE A 89 -0.69 -10.41 3.10
C ILE A 89 -1.76 -10.48 4.20
N ILE A 90 -2.96 -9.96 3.94
CA ILE A 90 -4.10 -9.96 4.87
C ILE A 90 -5.10 -11.02 4.43
N VAL A 91 -5.65 -10.96 3.22
CA VAL A 91 -6.75 -11.87 2.80
C VAL A 91 -6.26 -13.29 2.48
N ASN A 92 -4.96 -13.47 2.18
CA ASN A 92 -4.35 -14.77 1.89
C ASN A 92 -3.30 -15.16 2.97
N GLU A 93 -3.77 -15.49 4.17
CA GLU A 93 -2.92 -15.89 5.32
C GLU A 93 -2.11 -17.19 5.11
N ASP A 94 -2.53 -18.09 4.21
CA ASP A 94 -1.94 -19.42 4.09
C ASP A 94 -0.51 -19.46 3.50
N GLN A 95 0.01 -18.36 2.95
CA GLN A 95 1.34 -18.32 2.31
C GLN A 95 2.49 -17.82 3.21
N LEU A 96 2.22 -17.35 4.42
CA LEU A 96 3.27 -16.92 5.36
C LEU A 96 3.86 -18.08 6.19
N LYS A 97 3.26 -19.27 6.12
CA LYS A 97 3.74 -20.48 6.83
C LYS A 97 4.97 -21.15 6.20
N GLY A 98 5.46 -20.66 5.06
CA GLY A 98 6.56 -21.30 4.32
C GLY A 98 7.92 -20.60 4.38
N PHE A 99 8.08 -19.56 5.21
CA PHE A 99 9.31 -18.74 5.24
C PHE A 99 9.97 -18.63 6.63
N TYR A 100 9.75 -19.62 7.50
CA TYR A 100 10.61 -19.90 8.65
C TYR A 100 10.98 -21.38 8.66
#